data_AF-A0A4Q1CDE6-F1
#
_entry.id   AF-A0A4Q1CDE6-F1
#
_cell.length_a   1.000
_cell.length_b   1.000
_cell.length_c   1.000
_cell.angle_alpha   90.00
_cell.angle_beta   90.00
_cell.angle_gamma   90.00
#
_symmetry.space_group_name_H-M   'P 1'
#
loop_
_entity.id
_entity.type
_entity.pdbx_description
1 polymer ?
#
loop_
_entity_poly.entity_id
_entity_poly.type
_entity_poly.pdbx_seq_one_letter_code
_entity_poly.pdbx_strand_id
1 'polypeptide(L)'
;MSLNLMKGSIAYNGLGLCAVWDFKAQKFSLAQMFNRNPNVQFSTSAQIEQNPCYGQLRFNNEKVKMDIQTTFWEKPVLEADIVYTPNYVSEHIVRWLNPKGKCLDPCKGDGAFFNYLPEGKDYCEIREGKDFFLYEGKVDWVIGNPPYSIFEDFLKKGFEIADNVSYLVPTNKIFQRQIIMEMINKYGGIKSIIIYGSGQLIDFPFGFSVGNFHFERGYKGETKVLMGMKSIFSTSGSNCP
;
A
#
# COMPACT_ATOMS: atom_id res chain seq x y z
N MET A 1 48.03 -33.99 16.38
CA MET A 1 47.54 -35.08 15.48
C MET A 1 46.09 -35.31 15.83
N SER A 2 45.09 -35.18 14.96
CA SER A 2 45.03 -34.98 13.52
C SER A 2 43.65 -34.37 13.21
N LEU A 3 43.57 -33.57 12.14
CA LEU A 3 42.31 -33.15 11.53
C LEU A 3 41.49 -34.38 11.10
N ASN A 4 40.18 -34.38 11.38
CA ASN A 4 39.22 -35.20 10.64
C ASN A 4 38.22 -34.28 9.95
N LEU A 5 38.45 -34.08 8.64
CA LEU A 5 37.45 -33.53 7.72
C LEU A 5 36.30 -34.53 7.60
N MET A 6 35.10 -34.18 8.10
CA MET A 6 33.88 -34.83 7.62
C MET A 6 33.56 -34.30 6.23
N LYS A 7 33.74 -35.16 5.22
CA LYS A 7 33.17 -35.00 3.89
C LYS A 7 31.65 -35.24 3.96
N GLY A 8 30.86 -34.21 3.70
CA GLY A 8 29.43 -34.36 3.43
C GLY A 8 29.21 -34.57 1.92
N SER A 9 28.61 -35.70 1.54
CA SER A 9 28.22 -36.00 0.17
C SER A 9 26.92 -35.29 -0.20
N ILE A 10 26.87 -34.73 -1.42
CA ILE A 10 25.65 -34.18 -2.01
C ILE A 10 24.92 -35.33 -2.70
N ALA A 11 23.71 -35.67 -2.23
CA ALA A 11 22.81 -36.57 -2.94
C ALA A 11 21.97 -35.77 -3.94
N TYR A 12 21.97 -36.18 -5.20
CA TYR A 12 21.11 -35.64 -6.26
C TYR A 12 19.90 -36.57 -6.44
N ASN A 13 18.70 -35.99 -6.44
CA ASN A 13 17.49 -36.61 -6.95
C ASN A 13 17.40 -36.36 -8.46
N GLY A 14 17.07 -37.41 -9.22
CA GLY A 14 17.26 -37.56 -10.67
C GLY A 14 16.41 -36.69 -11.61
N LEU A 15 16.14 -35.43 -11.27
CA LEU A 15 15.47 -34.47 -12.16
C LEU A 15 16.13 -33.09 -12.26
N GLY A 16 17.33 -32.88 -11.69
CA GLY A 16 18.19 -31.74 -12.07
C GLY A 16 17.60 -30.33 -11.92
N LEU A 17 16.71 -30.09 -10.94
CA LEU A 17 16.15 -28.78 -10.65
C LEU A 17 16.63 -28.28 -9.28
N CYS A 18 17.30 -27.12 -9.25
CA CYS A 18 17.66 -26.42 -8.02
C CYS A 18 16.39 -25.91 -7.31
N ALA A 19 16.13 -26.43 -6.11
CA ALA A 19 15.21 -25.81 -5.17
C ALA A 19 15.83 -24.53 -4.61
N VAL A 20 15.58 -23.38 -5.25
CA VAL A 20 15.90 -22.04 -4.71
C VAL A 20 14.64 -21.45 -4.07
N TRP A 21 14.06 -22.15 -3.12
CA TRP A 21 12.99 -21.63 -2.27
C TRP A 21 13.14 -22.28 -0.89
N ASP A 22 13.91 -21.63 -0.01
CA ASP A 22 13.70 -21.60 1.45
C ASP A 22 14.86 -21.01 2.28
N PHE A 23 15.96 -20.56 1.65
CA PHE A 23 17.06 -19.97 2.42
C PHE A 23 16.94 -18.47 2.73
N LYS A 24 15.92 -17.77 2.21
CA LYS A 24 15.73 -16.33 2.45
C LYS A 24 14.89 -16.01 3.68
N ALA A 25 14.01 -16.92 4.11
CA ALA A 25 13.15 -16.73 5.28
C ALA A 25 13.88 -16.99 6.62
N GLN A 26 14.85 -17.91 6.65
CA GLN A 26 15.57 -18.22 7.90
C GLN A 26 16.65 -17.21 8.30
N LYS A 27 17.16 -16.37 7.38
CA LYS A 27 18.15 -15.34 7.75
C LYS A 27 17.55 -14.17 8.56
N PHE A 28 16.27 -13.84 8.36
CA PHE A 28 15.63 -12.77 9.11
C PHE A 28 15.25 -13.18 10.54
N SER A 29 14.95 -14.46 10.77
CA SER A 29 14.63 -14.99 12.10
C SER A 29 15.87 -15.18 13.01
N LEU A 30 17.06 -15.39 12.44
CA LEU A 30 18.30 -15.59 13.23
C LEU A 30 18.99 -14.26 13.57
N ALA A 31 18.91 -13.25 12.72
CA ALA A 31 19.48 -11.93 13.00
C ALA A 31 18.77 -11.19 14.16
N GLN A 32 17.49 -11.50 14.41
CA GLN A 32 16.72 -10.90 15.51
C GLN A 32 16.90 -11.63 16.86
N MET A 33 17.51 -12.81 16.89
CA MET A 33 17.76 -13.56 18.14
C MET A 33 19.06 -13.18 18.87
N PHE A 34 19.99 -12.45 18.25
CA PHE A 34 21.33 -12.22 18.82
C PHE A 34 21.64 -10.78 19.25
N ASN A 35 20.64 -9.90 19.37
CA ASN A 35 20.83 -8.53 19.87
C ASN A 35 20.76 -8.42 21.41
N ARG A 36 21.20 -9.46 22.14
CA ARG A 36 21.32 -9.48 23.61
C ARG A 36 22.59 -10.17 24.11
N ASN A 37 23.74 -9.93 23.47
CA ASN A 37 25.03 -10.31 24.06
C ASN A 37 26.11 -9.27 23.69
N PRO A 38 26.59 -8.43 24.62
CA PRO A 38 27.51 -7.33 24.32
C PRO A 38 28.96 -7.75 24.05
N ASN A 39 29.27 -9.05 23.90
CA ASN A 39 30.63 -9.56 23.72
C ASN A 39 30.85 -10.33 22.41
N VAL A 40 30.41 -9.78 21.27
CA VAL A 40 30.77 -10.33 19.95
C VAL A 40 31.42 -9.23 19.12
N GLN A 41 32.73 -9.33 18.91
CA GLN A 41 33.45 -8.51 17.94
C GLN A 41 33.32 -9.13 16.54
N PHE A 42 32.97 -8.30 15.56
CA PHE A 42 32.95 -8.69 14.15
C PHE A 42 34.20 -8.14 13.44
N SER A 43 34.88 -9.00 12.68
CA SER A 43 35.99 -8.62 11.79
C SER A 43 35.45 -8.09 10.46
N THR A 44 35.88 -6.90 10.05
CA THR A 44 35.48 -6.23 8.80
C THR A 44 36.51 -6.41 7.69
N SER A 45 36.75 -7.64 7.25
CA SER A 45 37.50 -7.89 6.02
C SER A 45 36.76 -8.85 5.10
N ALA A 46 35.90 -8.29 4.24
CA ALA A 46 35.41 -9.01 3.07
C ALA A 46 36.48 -8.90 1.97
N GLN A 47 37.06 -10.03 1.59
CA GLN A 47 37.89 -10.14 0.39
C GLN A 47 36.98 -9.90 -0.83
N ILE A 48 37.36 -8.94 -1.68
CA ILE A 48 36.66 -8.64 -2.94
C ILE A 48 37.10 -9.68 -3.96
N GLU A 49 36.30 -10.73 -4.18
CA GLU A 49 36.43 -11.55 -5.39
C GLU A 49 35.72 -10.84 -6.55
N GLN A 50 36.49 -10.49 -7.59
CA GLN A 50 35.95 -9.93 -8.82
C GLN A 50 35.14 -10.98 -9.58
N ASN A 51 33.85 -10.72 -9.77
CA ASN A 51 32.96 -11.57 -10.56
C ASN A 51 33.07 -11.21 -12.06
N PRO A 52 33.51 -12.12 -12.95
CA PRO A 52 33.93 -11.82 -14.32
C PRO A 52 32.81 -11.59 -15.35
N CYS A 53 31.55 -11.37 -14.93
CA CYS A 53 30.38 -11.32 -15.83
C CYS A 53 29.76 -9.93 -16.07
N TYR A 54 30.51 -8.82 -15.90
CA TYR A 54 30.09 -7.53 -16.47
C TYR A 54 30.95 -7.20 -17.68
N GLY A 55 30.40 -7.48 -18.86
CA GLY A 55 30.95 -7.07 -20.14
C GLY A 55 31.09 -5.55 -20.23
N GLN A 56 32.21 -5.13 -20.82
CA GLN A 56 32.56 -3.75 -21.15
C GLN A 56 31.44 -3.04 -21.92
N LEU A 57 30.81 -2.04 -21.30
CA LEU A 57 30.12 -1.00 -22.06
C LEU A 57 31.16 0.05 -22.46
N ARG A 58 31.53 0.05 -23.75
CA ARG A 58 32.33 1.11 -24.37
C ARG A 58 31.40 2.30 -24.65
N PHE A 59 31.72 3.46 -24.10
CA PHE A 59 31.02 4.70 -24.44
C PHE A 59 31.64 5.30 -25.71
N ASN A 60 30.88 5.33 -26.81
CA ASN A 60 31.19 6.18 -27.96
C ASN A 60 30.64 7.59 -27.69
N ASN A 61 31.51 8.59 -27.86
CA ASN A 61 31.18 10.00 -27.74
C ASN A 61 30.31 10.45 -28.92
N GLU A 62 29.01 10.56 -28.72
CA GLU A 62 28.15 11.43 -29.53
C GLU A 62 27.32 12.33 -28.61
N LYS A 63 27.38 13.64 -28.87
CA LYS A 63 26.62 14.66 -28.15
C LYS A 63 25.13 14.47 -28.43
N VAL A 64 24.43 13.78 -27.53
CA VAL A 64 22.96 13.80 -27.51
C VAL A 64 22.53 15.03 -26.72
N LYS A 65 22.17 16.10 -27.45
CA LYS A 65 21.28 17.14 -26.93
C LYS A 65 19.92 16.47 -26.78
N MET A 66 19.46 16.26 -25.56
CA MET A 66 18.11 15.79 -25.31
C MET A 66 17.35 16.88 -24.55
N ASP A 67 16.31 17.35 -25.22
CA ASP A 67 15.40 18.38 -24.77
C ASP A 67 14.74 18.03 -23.43
N ILE A 68 14.46 19.08 -22.67
CA ILE A 68 13.85 19.04 -21.34
C ILE A 68 12.47 18.37 -21.44
N GLN A 69 12.31 17.20 -20.81
CA GLN A 69 11.03 16.50 -20.74
C GLN A 69 10.14 17.12 -19.66
N THR A 70 9.11 17.85 -20.07
CA THR A 70 8.14 18.55 -19.22
C THR A 70 6.86 17.76 -18.91
N THR A 71 6.88 16.42 -18.97
CA THR A 71 5.72 15.61 -18.59
C THR A 71 6.11 14.53 -17.57
N PHE A 72 5.72 14.79 -16.33
CA PHE A 72 5.89 13.90 -15.18
C PHE A 72 4.65 12.99 -15.12
N TRP A 73 4.84 11.72 -15.52
CA TRP A 73 4.01 10.53 -15.21
C TRP A 73 2.76 10.18 -16.04
N GLU A 74 2.93 9.27 -17.01
CA GLU A 74 1.92 8.22 -17.26
C GLU A 74 2.43 6.93 -16.60
N LYS A 75 2.19 6.78 -15.28
CA LYS A 75 2.46 5.49 -14.63
C LYS A 75 1.45 4.48 -15.21
N PRO A 76 1.90 3.34 -15.77
CA PRO A 76 0.98 2.36 -16.32
C PRO A 76 0.06 1.81 -15.23
N VAL A 77 -1.22 1.64 -15.55
CA VAL A 77 -2.17 0.97 -14.65
C VAL A 77 -1.74 -0.49 -14.50
N LEU A 78 -1.48 -0.91 -13.26
CA LEU A 78 -1.16 -2.30 -12.96
C LEU A 78 -2.45 -3.07 -12.72
N GLU A 79 -2.57 -4.27 -13.30
CA GLU A 79 -3.75 -5.12 -13.12
C GLU A 79 -3.98 -5.48 -11.64
N ALA A 80 -2.90 -5.69 -10.90
CA ALA A 80 -2.94 -5.99 -9.46
C ALA A 80 -3.49 -4.83 -8.60
N ASP A 81 -3.58 -3.61 -9.13
CA ASP A 81 -4.18 -2.46 -8.45
C ASP A 81 -5.68 -2.30 -8.74
N ILE A 82 -6.25 -3.11 -9.64
CA ILE A 82 -7.68 -3.10 -9.95
C ILE A 82 -8.41 -3.95 -8.90
N VAL A 83 -8.82 -3.31 -7.81
CA VAL A 83 -9.56 -3.95 -6.73
C VAL A 83 -10.95 -3.32 -6.63
N TYR A 84 -11.97 -4.02 -7.12
CA TYR A 84 -13.35 -3.57 -7.04
C TYR A 84 -13.88 -3.70 -5.60
N THR A 85 -14.66 -2.71 -5.16
CA THR A 85 -15.21 -2.67 -3.80
C THR A 85 -16.66 -3.16 -3.80
N PRO A 86 -17.04 -4.17 -3.00
CA PRO A 86 -18.43 -4.55 -2.86
C PRO A 86 -19.30 -3.39 -2.36
N ASN A 87 -20.46 -3.21 -2.97
CA ASN A 87 -21.39 -2.11 -2.68
C ASN A 87 -21.77 -1.99 -1.20
N TYR A 88 -21.94 -3.11 -0.47
CA TYR A 88 -22.31 -3.06 0.94
C TYR A 88 -21.20 -2.46 1.83
N VAL A 89 -19.93 -2.60 1.41
CA VAL A 89 -18.77 -2.03 2.12
C VAL A 89 -18.70 -0.53 1.86
N SER A 90 -18.77 -0.11 0.60
CA SER A 90 -18.71 1.31 0.24
C SER A 90 -19.92 2.08 0.79
N GLU A 91 -21.12 1.52 0.70
CA GLU A 91 -22.33 2.08 1.30
C GLU A 91 -22.18 2.27 2.81
N HIS A 92 -21.73 1.23 3.52
CA HIS A 92 -21.49 1.31 4.96
C HIS A 92 -20.49 2.43 5.31
N ILE A 93 -19.36 2.50 4.60
CA ILE A 93 -18.34 3.53 4.82
C ILE A 93 -18.93 4.93 4.62
N VAL A 94 -19.59 5.17 3.49
CA VAL A 94 -20.13 6.51 3.18
C VAL A 94 -21.22 6.90 4.19
N ARG A 95 -22.10 5.97 4.58
CA ARG A 95 -23.11 6.21 5.63
C ARG A 95 -22.47 6.50 6.99
N TRP A 96 -21.43 5.77 7.37
CA TRP A 96 -20.70 5.99 8.62
C TRP A 96 -20.01 7.36 8.66
N LEU A 97 -19.34 7.73 7.57
CA LEU A 97 -18.66 9.02 7.45
C LEU A 97 -19.67 10.18 7.41
N ASN A 98 -20.86 9.95 6.83
CA ASN A 98 -21.91 10.95 6.65
C ASN A 98 -21.36 12.29 6.10
N PRO A 99 -20.64 12.25 4.97
CA PRO A 99 -19.91 13.42 4.46
C PRO A 99 -20.88 14.56 4.10
N LYS A 100 -20.37 15.79 4.20
CA LYS A 100 -21.06 17.03 3.84
C LYS A 100 -20.17 17.86 2.93
N GLY A 101 -20.80 18.61 2.03
CA GLY A 101 -20.09 19.40 1.03
C GLY A 101 -19.70 18.58 -0.21
N LYS A 102 -18.77 19.13 -1.00
CA LYS A 102 -18.31 18.55 -2.25
C LYS A 102 -17.45 17.33 -1.98
N CYS A 103 -17.85 16.18 -2.53
CA CYS A 103 -17.13 14.91 -2.38
C CYS A 103 -16.54 14.48 -3.72
N LEU A 104 -15.36 13.86 -3.69
CA LEU A 104 -14.68 13.31 -4.85
C LEU A 104 -14.37 11.83 -4.64
N ASP A 105 -14.75 11.01 -5.62
CA ASP A 105 -14.20 9.66 -5.78
C ASP A 105 -12.94 9.73 -6.68
N PRO A 106 -11.73 9.51 -6.15
CA PRO A 106 -10.49 9.77 -6.89
C PRO A 106 -10.17 8.69 -7.94
N CYS A 107 -10.87 7.56 -7.92
CA CYS A 107 -10.64 6.45 -8.84
C CYS A 107 -11.91 5.60 -8.91
N LYS A 108 -12.93 6.18 -9.56
CA LYS A 108 -14.33 5.72 -9.55
C LYS A 108 -14.48 4.23 -9.81
N GLY A 109 -13.73 3.68 -10.77
CA GLY A 109 -13.94 2.32 -11.25
C GLY A 109 -15.38 2.13 -11.73
N ASP A 110 -16.08 1.17 -11.14
CA ASP A 110 -17.50 0.86 -11.39
C ASP A 110 -18.48 1.75 -10.61
N GLY A 111 -17.98 2.70 -9.81
CA GLY A 111 -18.79 3.64 -9.05
C GLY A 111 -19.15 3.18 -7.64
N ALA A 112 -18.46 2.17 -7.10
CA ALA A 112 -18.72 1.62 -5.78
C ALA A 112 -18.84 2.69 -4.69
N PHE A 113 -17.97 3.70 -4.64
CA PHE A 113 -18.11 4.83 -3.70
C PHE A 113 -18.94 5.96 -4.28
N PHE A 114 -18.64 6.39 -5.51
CA PHE A 114 -19.35 7.48 -6.20
C PHE A 114 -20.88 7.40 -6.09
N ASN A 115 -21.46 6.21 -6.24
CA ASN A 115 -22.92 6.04 -6.22
C ASN A 115 -23.56 6.47 -4.88
N TYR A 116 -22.84 6.34 -3.77
CA TYR A 116 -23.34 6.68 -2.43
C TYR A 116 -22.95 8.08 -1.94
N LEU A 117 -22.06 8.78 -2.64
CA LEU A 117 -21.69 10.16 -2.30
C LEU A 117 -22.88 11.12 -2.46
N PRO A 118 -22.95 12.20 -1.64
CA PRO A 118 -24.01 13.20 -1.72
C PRO A 118 -24.02 13.94 -3.07
N GLU A 119 -25.15 14.58 -3.38
CA GLU A 119 -25.28 15.43 -4.57
C GLU A 119 -24.23 16.55 -4.61
N GLY A 120 -23.82 16.94 -5.82
CA GLY A 120 -22.66 17.81 -6.02
C GLY A 120 -21.31 17.08 -5.96
N LYS A 121 -21.34 15.74 -5.97
CA LYS A 121 -20.17 14.87 -6.09
C LYS A 121 -19.47 14.99 -7.44
N ASP A 122 -18.18 14.68 -7.42
CA ASP A 122 -17.28 14.66 -8.56
C ASP A 122 -16.51 13.32 -8.58
N TYR A 123 -15.82 13.02 -9.68
CA TYR A 123 -14.99 11.82 -9.76
C TYR A 123 -13.82 11.94 -10.74
N CYS A 124 -12.81 11.12 -10.49
CA CYS A 124 -11.72 10.83 -11.41
C CYS A 124 -11.76 9.35 -11.81
N GLU A 125 -11.49 9.07 -13.08
CA GLU A 125 -11.38 7.72 -13.64
C GLU A 125 -10.41 7.80 -14.82
N ILE A 126 -9.24 7.19 -14.66
CA ILE A 126 -8.15 7.29 -15.63
C ILE A 126 -8.56 6.69 -16.98
N ARG A 127 -9.40 5.65 -16.99
CA ARG A 127 -9.92 5.02 -18.23
C ARG A 127 -10.91 5.92 -18.97
N GLU A 128 -11.48 6.91 -18.29
CA GLU A 128 -12.38 7.92 -18.85
C GLU A 128 -11.65 9.25 -19.12
N GLY A 129 -10.32 9.27 -19.03
CA GLY A 129 -9.49 10.46 -19.27
C GLY A 129 -9.52 11.50 -18.15
N LYS A 130 -10.03 11.14 -16.96
CA LYS A 130 -10.07 12.02 -15.78
C LYS A 130 -9.01 11.59 -14.76
N ASP A 131 -7.81 12.10 -14.91
CA ASP A 131 -6.69 11.79 -14.01
C ASP A 131 -6.83 12.54 -12.67
N PHE A 132 -6.79 11.80 -11.56
CA PHE A 132 -6.80 12.33 -10.20
C PHE A 132 -5.63 13.28 -9.91
N PHE A 133 -4.45 13.00 -10.46
CA PHE A 133 -3.29 13.85 -10.25
C PHE A 133 -3.42 15.20 -10.96
N LEU A 134 -4.22 15.25 -12.03
CA LEU A 134 -4.56 16.47 -12.77
C LEU A 134 -5.83 17.15 -12.25
N TYR A 135 -6.46 16.64 -11.19
CA TYR A 135 -7.65 17.28 -10.63
C TYR A 135 -7.33 18.70 -10.13
N GLU A 136 -7.99 19.68 -10.73
CA GLU A 136 -7.89 21.10 -10.39
C GLU A 136 -9.06 21.50 -9.48
N GLY A 137 -8.76 21.91 -8.25
CA GLY A 137 -9.75 22.41 -7.31
C GLY A 137 -9.54 21.95 -5.88
N LYS A 138 -10.47 22.35 -5.01
CA LYS A 138 -10.61 21.87 -3.64
C LYS A 138 -11.97 21.19 -3.48
N VAL A 139 -12.01 20.17 -2.63
CA VAL A 139 -13.21 19.45 -2.24
C VAL A 139 -13.23 19.29 -0.73
N ASP A 140 -14.39 19.07 -0.13
CA ASP A 140 -14.48 18.84 1.32
C ASP A 140 -14.00 17.42 1.68
N TRP A 141 -14.27 16.46 0.77
CA TRP A 141 -13.99 15.04 0.96
C TRP A 141 -13.38 14.38 -0.28
N VAL A 142 -12.36 13.55 -0.06
CA VAL A 142 -11.93 12.51 -1.00
C VAL A 142 -12.21 11.15 -0.36
N ILE A 143 -13.00 10.30 -1.02
CA ILE A 143 -13.43 9.01 -0.48
C ILE A 143 -13.30 7.93 -1.56
N GLY A 144 -12.60 6.83 -1.30
CA GLY A 144 -12.49 5.75 -2.27
C GLY A 144 -11.61 4.56 -1.86
N ASN A 145 -11.33 3.69 -2.83
CA ASN A 145 -10.38 2.58 -2.74
C ASN A 145 -9.21 2.84 -3.71
N PRO A 146 -8.16 3.58 -3.30
CA PRO A 146 -7.09 3.97 -4.21
C PRO A 146 -6.22 2.78 -4.64
N PRO A 147 -5.53 2.87 -5.79
CA PRO A 147 -4.55 1.86 -6.20
C PRO A 147 -3.42 1.73 -5.17
N TYR A 148 -3.07 0.49 -4.84
CA TYR A 148 -2.22 0.19 -3.69
C TYR A 148 -0.73 0.41 -3.97
N SER A 149 -0.27 0.23 -5.20
CA SER A 149 1.14 0.42 -5.58
C SER A 149 1.60 1.88 -5.46
N ILE A 150 0.70 2.83 -5.71
CA ILE A 150 0.95 4.28 -5.71
C ILE A 150 0.18 5.01 -4.61
N PHE A 151 -0.16 4.30 -3.54
CA PHE A 151 -0.92 4.83 -2.40
C PHE A 151 -0.32 6.12 -1.80
N GLU A 152 1.02 6.21 -1.71
CA GLU A 152 1.69 7.42 -1.20
C GLU A 152 1.35 8.67 -2.02
N ASP A 153 1.33 8.55 -3.35
CA ASP A 153 1.02 9.65 -4.26
C ASP A 153 -0.48 10.02 -4.15
N PHE A 154 -1.38 9.04 -4.07
CA PHE A 154 -2.82 9.24 -3.85
C PHE A 154 -3.09 9.91 -2.50
N LEU A 155 -2.36 9.53 -1.45
CA LEU A 155 -2.46 10.14 -0.13
C LEU A 155 -2.00 11.59 -0.17
N LYS A 156 -0.87 11.86 -0.82
CA LYS A 156 -0.33 13.21 -0.98
C LYS A 156 -1.31 14.12 -1.74
N LYS A 157 -1.84 13.67 -2.88
CA LYS A 157 -2.80 14.45 -3.67
C LYS A 157 -4.12 14.66 -2.92
N GLY A 158 -4.64 13.64 -2.23
CA GLY A 158 -5.82 13.77 -1.37
C GLY A 158 -5.62 14.84 -0.29
N PHE A 159 -4.50 14.78 0.43
CA PHE A 159 -4.15 15.76 1.48
C PHE A 159 -3.89 17.18 0.93
N GLU A 160 -3.53 17.30 -0.34
CA GLU A 160 -3.43 18.60 -0.99
C GLU A 160 -4.81 19.22 -1.18
N ILE A 161 -5.78 18.47 -1.72
CA ILE A 161 -7.02 19.06 -2.26
C ILE A 161 -8.23 19.03 -1.32
N ALA A 162 -8.18 18.27 -0.21
CA ALA A 162 -9.33 18.09 0.66
C ALA A 162 -9.02 18.32 2.15
N ASP A 163 -10.06 18.57 2.94
CA ASP A 163 -9.94 18.61 4.41
C ASP A 163 -10.21 17.25 5.04
N ASN A 164 -11.00 16.40 4.38
CA ASN A 164 -11.23 15.02 4.78
C ASN A 164 -10.79 14.06 3.67
N VAL A 165 -10.01 13.05 4.04
CA VAL A 165 -9.60 11.97 3.13
C VAL A 165 -9.94 10.65 3.77
N SER A 166 -10.67 9.78 3.07
CA SER A 166 -11.04 8.46 3.54
C SER A 166 -10.71 7.39 2.52
N TYR A 167 -9.80 6.48 2.87
CA TYR A 167 -9.36 5.41 1.98
C TYR A 167 -9.56 4.02 2.57
N LEU A 168 -10.16 3.13 1.78
CA LEU A 168 -10.20 1.69 2.03
C LEU A 168 -8.89 1.07 1.52
N VAL A 169 -8.03 0.58 2.41
CA VAL A 169 -6.72 0.01 2.03
C VAL A 169 -6.31 -1.12 2.98
N PRO A 170 -5.37 -1.99 2.56
CA PRO A 170 -4.67 -2.88 3.48
C PRO A 170 -4.05 -2.09 4.63
N THR A 171 -4.21 -2.55 5.87
CA THR A 171 -3.82 -1.79 7.07
C THR A 171 -2.32 -1.50 7.12
N ASN A 172 -1.49 -2.35 6.54
CA ASN A 172 -0.05 -2.13 6.43
C ASN A 172 0.31 -0.90 5.57
N LYS A 173 -0.54 -0.47 4.64
CA LYS A 173 -0.31 0.77 3.86
C LYS A 173 -0.22 2.00 4.76
N ILE A 174 -0.88 1.97 5.91
CA ILE A 174 -0.89 3.06 6.88
C ILE A 174 0.27 2.94 7.87
N PHE A 175 0.51 1.73 8.40
CA PHE A 175 1.38 1.54 9.56
C PHE A 175 2.78 0.97 9.27
N GLN A 176 3.10 0.61 8.01
CA GLN A 176 4.38 -0.02 7.69
C GLN A 176 5.51 0.97 7.41
N ARG A 177 5.20 2.12 6.79
CA ARG A 177 6.22 3.07 6.31
C ARG A 177 6.23 4.35 7.14
N GLN A 178 7.39 4.69 7.70
CA GLN A 178 7.59 5.89 8.51
C GLN A 178 7.13 7.18 7.81
N ILE A 179 7.47 7.34 6.52
CA ILE A 179 7.09 8.52 5.75
C ILE A 179 5.58 8.71 5.65
N ILE A 180 4.80 7.62 5.54
CA ILE A 180 3.33 7.68 5.51
C ILE A 180 2.80 8.15 6.86
N MET A 181 3.33 7.60 7.96
CA MET A 181 2.93 8.00 9.31
C MET A 181 3.26 9.48 9.59
N GLU A 182 4.41 9.96 9.12
CA GLU A 182 4.79 11.38 9.22
C GLU A 182 3.89 12.29 8.37
N MET A 183 3.56 11.88 7.14
CA MET A 183 2.60 12.60 6.28
C MET A 183 1.23 12.71 6.95
N ILE A 184 0.73 11.61 7.52
CA ILE A 184 -0.55 11.57 8.24
C ILE A 184 -0.51 12.52 9.44
N ASN A 185 0.53 12.46 10.27
CA ASN A 185 0.67 13.33 11.44
C ASN A 185 0.78 14.82 11.08
N LYS A 186 1.51 15.13 10.00
CA LYS A 186 1.63 16.50 9.49
C LYS A 186 0.30 17.04 8.98
N TYR A 187 -0.51 16.19 8.34
CA TYR A 187 -1.82 16.56 7.83
C TYR A 187 -2.82 16.83 8.95
N GLY A 188 -2.84 15.98 9.98
CA GLY A 188 -3.77 16.09 11.11
C GLY A 188 -4.01 14.77 11.86
N GLY A 189 -3.49 13.64 11.39
CA GLY A 189 -3.70 12.35 12.03
C GLY A 189 -4.94 11.63 11.53
N ILE A 190 -5.33 10.58 12.25
CA ILE A 190 -6.43 9.68 11.90
C ILE A 190 -7.61 9.95 12.84
N LYS A 191 -8.74 10.38 12.29
CA LYS A 191 -9.96 10.66 13.06
C LYS A 191 -10.75 9.40 13.35
N SER A 192 -10.89 8.52 12.37
CA SER A 192 -11.55 7.23 12.59
C SER A 192 -10.99 6.11 11.71
N ILE A 193 -11.13 4.88 12.20
CA ILE A 193 -10.71 3.65 11.53
C ILE A 193 -11.85 2.62 11.61
N ILE A 194 -12.19 2.00 10.48
CA ILE A 194 -13.04 0.80 10.42
C ILE A 194 -12.18 -0.36 9.92
N ILE A 195 -12.04 -1.44 10.69
CA ILE A 195 -11.25 -2.62 10.31
C ILE A 195 -12.19 -3.80 10.07
N TYR A 196 -12.24 -4.27 8.81
CA TYR A 196 -13.11 -5.37 8.39
C TYR A 196 -12.51 -6.76 8.70
N GLY A 197 -11.20 -6.82 8.92
CA GLY A 197 -10.46 -8.07 9.06
C GLY A 197 -9.77 -8.42 7.74
N SER A 198 -9.64 -9.71 7.43
CA SER A 198 -9.05 -10.17 6.16
C SER A 198 -9.83 -9.62 4.97
N GLY A 199 -9.14 -9.20 3.91
CA GLY A 199 -9.76 -8.76 2.65
C GLY A 199 -10.74 -9.79 2.07
N GLN A 200 -10.47 -11.09 2.25
CA GLN A 200 -11.38 -12.16 1.84
C GLN A 200 -12.76 -12.10 2.53
N LEU A 201 -12.86 -11.51 3.72
CA LEU A 201 -14.15 -11.31 4.40
C LEU A 201 -15.02 -10.25 3.72
N ILE A 202 -14.41 -9.43 2.87
CA ILE A 202 -15.07 -8.40 2.07
C ILE A 202 -14.84 -8.62 0.56
N ASP A 203 -14.73 -9.89 0.16
CA ASP A 203 -14.62 -10.32 -1.24
C ASP A 203 -13.37 -9.83 -2.00
N PHE A 204 -12.35 -9.34 -1.30
CA PHE A 204 -11.08 -8.95 -1.92
C PHE A 204 -10.22 -10.19 -2.22
N PRO A 205 -9.39 -10.17 -3.29
CA PRO A 205 -8.63 -11.33 -3.74
C PRO A 205 -7.37 -11.61 -2.88
N PHE A 206 -7.30 -11.11 -1.64
CA PHE A 206 -6.14 -11.24 -0.76
C PHE A 206 -6.52 -11.32 0.72
N GLY A 207 -5.65 -11.97 1.53
CA GLY A 207 -5.91 -12.27 2.94
C GLY A 207 -5.39 -11.24 3.97
N PHE A 208 -4.76 -10.15 3.53
CA PHE A 208 -4.28 -9.11 4.44
C PHE A 208 -5.43 -8.40 5.15
N SER A 209 -5.17 -7.85 6.34
CA SER A 209 -6.14 -7.02 7.05
C SER A 209 -6.44 -5.75 6.24
N VAL A 210 -7.72 -5.41 6.09
CA VAL A 210 -8.22 -4.24 5.36
C VAL A 210 -9.02 -3.34 6.29
N GLY A 211 -8.85 -2.04 6.12
CA GLY A 211 -9.65 -1.04 6.83
C GLY A 211 -9.87 0.23 6.03
N ASN A 212 -10.92 0.96 6.40
CA ASN A 212 -11.14 2.32 5.99
C ASN A 212 -10.50 3.28 7.02
N PHE A 213 -9.72 4.23 6.53
CA PHE A 213 -9.00 5.20 7.34
C PHE A 213 -9.43 6.61 6.97
N HIS A 214 -10.02 7.33 7.93
CA HIS A 214 -10.42 8.72 7.79
C HIS A 214 -9.36 9.64 8.41
N PHE A 215 -8.72 10.43 7.56
CA PHE A 215 -7.79 11.50 7.92
C PHE A 215 -8.51 12.84 7.84
N GLU A 216 -8.30 13.69 8.83
CA GLU A 216 -8.91 15.04 8.87
C GLU A 216 -7.81 16.09 9.09
N ARG A 217 -7.84 17.14 8.28
CA ARG A 217 -6.86 18.22 8.32
C ARG A 217 -6.88 18.89 9.69
N GLY A 218 -5.71 19.02 10.30
CA GLY A 218 -5.54 19.70 11.59
C GLY A 218 -6.16 18.97 12.78
N TYR A 219 -6.63 17.72 12.62
CA TYR A 219 -7.22 16.96 13.72
C TYR A 219 -6.21 16.75 14.88
N LYS A 220 -6.72 16.73 16.11
CA LYS A 220 -5.92 16.56 17.36
C LYS A 220 -6.64 15.74 18.43
N GLY A 221 -7.78 15.15 18.09
CA GLY A 221 -8.60 14.38 19.02
C GLY A 221 -8.19 12.91 19.09
N GLU A 222 -8.96 12.13 19.86
CA GLU A 222 -8.81 10.67 19.97
C GLU A 222 -9.33 9.94 18.73
N THR A 223 -8.54 9.01 18.21
CA THR A 223 -8.97 8.17 17.08
C THR A 223 -10.07 7.18 17.49
N LYS A 224 -11.24 7.24 16.84
CA LYS A 224 -12.30 6.24 17.01
C LYS A 224 -12.01 5.00 16.16
N VAL A 225 -12.01 3.82 16.78
CA VAL A 225 -11.74 2.55 16.08
C VAL A 225 -12.95 1.60 16.19
N LEU A 226 -13.45 1.11 15.06
CA LEU A 226 -14.48 0.07 14.95
C LEU A 226 -13.88 -1.16 14.26
N MET A 227 -14.02 -2.36 14.83
CA MET A 227 -13.34 -3.55 14.33
C MET A 227 -14.26 -4.77 14.28
N GLY A 228 -14.09 -5.57 13.22
CA GLY A 228 -14.70 -6.88 13.05
C GLY A 228 -16.07 -6.83 12.40
N MET A 229 -16.27 -7.71 11.41
CA MET A 229 -17.52 -7.80 10.61
C MET A 229 -18.78 -7.84 11.46
N LYS A 230 -18.79 -8.62 12.55
CA LYS A 230 -19.94 -8.70 13.46
C LYS A 230 -20.28 -7.34 14.04
N SER A 231 -19.33 -6.63 14.63
CA SER A 231 -19.58 -5.32 15.25
C SER A 231 -19.94 -4.24 14.25
N ILE A 232 -19.39 -4.33 13.03
CA ILE A 232 -19.67 -3.39 11.94
C ILE A 232 -21.12 -3.53 11.44
N PHE A 233 -21.61 -4.76 11.26
CA PHE A 233 -22.93 -5.03 10.67
C PHE A 233 -24.01 -5.48 11.67
N SER A 234 -23.70 -5.62 12.96
CA SER A 234 -24.69 -6.03 13.99
C SER A 234 -25.74 -4.97 14.32
N THR A 235 -25.51 -3.70 13.97
CA THR A 235 -26.42 -2.59 14.26
C THR A 235 -27.46 -2.34 13.16
N SER A 236 -27.33 -3.01 12.01
CA SER A 236 -28.38 -3.11 11.01
C SER A 236 -29.19 -4.38 11.27
N GLY A 237 -30.36 -4.24 11.91
CA GLY A 237 -31.35 -5.30 11.97
C GLY A 237 -31.84 -5.67 10.57
N SER A 238 -31.11 -6.58 9.92
CA SER A 238 -31.53 -7.26 8.69
C SER A 238 -30.78 -8.57 8.64
N ASN A 239 -31.54 -9.66 8.71
CA ASN A 239 -31.06 -11.03 8.55
C ASN A 239 -30.15 -11.11 7.32
N CYS A 240 -28.91 -11.55 7.53
CA CYS A 240 -28.11 -12.14 6.47
C CYS A 240 -28.84 -13.42 6.03
N PRO A 241 -29.07 -13.66 4.73
CA PRO A 241 -29.56 -14.96 4.25
C PRO A 241 -28.59 -16.10 4.61
#